data_AF-A0A3D3I8M9-F1
#
_entry.id   AF-A0A3D3I8M9-F1
#
_cell.length_a   1.000
_cell.length_b   1.000
_cell.length_c   1.000
_cell.angle_alpha   90.00
_cell.angle_beta   90.00
_cell.angle_gamma   90.00
#
_symmetry.space_group_name_H-M   'P 1'
#
loop_
_entity.id
_entity.type
_entity.pdbx_description
1 polymer ?
#
loop_
_entity_poly.entity_id
_entity_poly.type
_entity_poly.pdbx_seq_one_letter_code
_entity_poly.pdbx_strand_id
1 'polypeptide(L)'
;MTKLGINILFIMLMGISLSTQAQQGKFKIIGYVQDAACPIFRSVDKKTGDSFYDSRVIGYPRFFPGYIITLDGEKIEGRIALFNNQIADWAFVKKCMLIIPEEEEEAQYIGGNAVAVIQQQQKKENVYYDLYEGGYLERLVSGKLRLSYNPNANTSRKVSEFVSQSFIDSMRANTARKSVKESLKDGKSLQESIQVAALKDELINIGAAVEIVDKEYLLYDEQKATTLWITKTNYEQAIQQVLGRCPSMDEKTIKGYARKYDKIADAITEYNEKCK
;
A
#
# COMPACT_ATOMS: atom_id res chain seq x y z
N MET A 1 16.96 67.88 -13.02
CA MET A 1 18.15 67.00 -12.91
C MET A 1 18.24 66.64 -11.42
N THR A 2 18.07 65.42 -10.93
CA THR A 2 18.46 64.09 -11.42
C THR A 2 17.56 63.03 -10.75
N LYS A 3 17.32 61.92 -11.46
CA LYS A 3 16.60 60.72 -10.98
C LYS A 3 17.38 60.00 -9.87
N LEU A 4 16.67 59.33 -8.96
CA LEU A 4 17.10 58.03 -8.44
C LEU A 4 15.87 57.15 -8.23
N GLY A 5 15.74 56.13 -9.07
CA GLY A 5 14.71 55.11 -8.98
C GLY A 5 15.14 53.99 -8.04
N ILE A 6 14.18 53.44 -7.30
CA ILE A 6 14.33 52.18 -6.59
C ILE A 6 13.39 51.19 -7.26
N ASN A 7 13.99 50.28 -8.04
CA ASN A 7 13.37 49.05 -8.50
C ASN A 7 13.30 48.09 -7.31
N ILE A 8 12.09 47.86 -6.77
CA ILE A 8 11.86 46.73 -5.86
C ILE A 8 11.59 45.51 -6.73
N LEU A 9 12.59 44.63 -6.77
CA LEU A 9 12.54 43.30 -7.35
C LEU A 9 11.51 42.46 -6.58
N PHE A 10 10.34 42.26 -7.17
CA PHE A 10 9.36 41.27 -6.70
C PHE A 10 9.89 39.88 -7.06
N ILE A 11 10.53 39.20 -6.11
CA ILE A 11 10.87 37.78 -6.23
C ILE A 11 9.55 37.01 -6.18
N MET A 12 9.10 36.52 -7.34
CA MET A 12 8.09 35.46 -7.41
C MET A 12 8.67 34.23 -6.73
N LEU A 13 8.26 33.97 -5.49
CA LEU A 13 8.21 32.61 -4.97
C LEU A 13 7.14 31.86 -5.76
N MET A 14 7.55 31.19 -6.84
CA MET A 14 6.77 30.08 -7.39
C MET A 14 6.73 28.98 -6.32
N GLY A 15 5.68 28.99 -5.52
CA GLY A 15 5.28 27.81 -4.78
C GLY A 15 5.02 26.71 -5.81
N ILE A 16 5.89 25.71 -5.85
CA ILE A 16 5.62 24.44 -6.52
C ILE A 16 4.44 23.86 -5.76
N SER A 17 3.23 24.07 -6.27
CA SER A 17 2.10 23.25 -5.90
C SER A 17 2.48 21.83 -6.29
N LEU A 18 2.83 21.00 -5.31
CA LEU A 18 2.90 19.56 -5.47
C LEU A 18 1.51 19.14 -5.92
N SER A 19 1.33 19.01 -7.23
CA SER A 19 0.04 18.65 -7.78
C SER A 19 -0.25 17.23 -7.31
N THR A 20 -1.42 17.06 -6.70
CA THR A 20 -2.00 15.75 -6.35
C THR A 20 -2.40 14.94 -7.59
N GLN A 21 -1.81 15.26 -8.75
CA GLN A 21 -2.13 14.68 -10.04
C GLN A 21 -1.18 13.54 -10.36
N ALA A 22 -1.74 12.46 -10.88
CA ALA A 22 -0.98 11.32 -11.32
C ALA A 22 0.05 11.75 -12.39
N GLN A 23 1.32 11.46 -12.18
CA GLN A 23 2.35 11.77 -13.17
C GLN A 23 2.33 10.72 -14.27
N GLN A 24 2.44 11.19 -15.51
CA GLN A 24 2.62 10.36 -16.68
C GLN A 24 3.97 10.64 -17.32
N GLY A 25 4.60 9.61 -17.88
CA GLY A 25 5.91 9.72 -18.50
C GLY A 25 6.50 8.37 -18.86
N LYS A 26 7.68 8.42 -19.49
CA LYS A 26 8.53 7.26 -19.73
C LYS A 26 9.69 7.31 -18.75
N PHE A 27 9.82 6.27 -17.93
CA PHE A 27 10.79 6.21 -16.83
C PHE A 27 11.69 5.01 -17.00
N LYS A 28 13.00 5.20 -16.79
CA LYS A 28 13.94 4.09 -16.68
C LYS A 28 13.64 3.28 -15.41
N ILE A 29 13.76 1.96 -15.49
CA ILE A 29 13.46 1.03 -14.41
C ILE A 29 14.76 0.42 -13.89
N ILE A 30 14.95 0.44 -12.58
CA ILE A 30 16.07 -0.17 -11.87
C ILE A 30 15.57 -1.37 -11.05
N GLY A 31 16.38 -2.43 -10.97
CA GLY A 31 16.12 -3.60 -10.14
C GLY A 31 15.08 -4.60 -10.68
N TYR A 32 14.55 -4.38 -11.90
CA TYR A 32 13.59 -5.31 -12.49
C TYR A 32 14.24 -6.62 -12.94
N VAL A 33 13.66 -7.75 -12.54
CA VAL A 33 14.09 -9.10 -12.95
C VAL A 33 12.94 -9.79 -13.69
N GLN A 34 13.21 -10.31 -14.89
CA GLN A 34 12.20 -10.84 -15.82
C GLN A 34 11.46 -12.08 -15.29
N ASP A 35 12.05 -12.82 -14.35
CA ASP A 35 11.45 -13.99 -13.70
C ASP A 35 10.75 -13.66 -12.37
N ALA A 36 10.54 -12.36 -12.07
CA ALA A 36 9.83 -11.95 -10.87
C ALA A 36 8.32 -12.27 -10.97
N ALA A 37 7.70 -12.55 -9.82
CA ALA A 37 6.29 -12.96 -9.68
C ALA A 37 5.24 -11.95 -10.20
N CYS A 38 5.66 -10.81 -10.74
CA CYS A 38 4.82 -9.73 -11.23
C CYS A 38 5.48 -9.10 -12.48
N PRO A 39 5.24 -9.68 -13.67
CA PRO A 39 5.76 -9.13 -14.91
C PRO A 39 5.06 -7.81 -15.23
N ILE A 40 5.85 -6.77 -15.51
CA ILE A 40 5.37 -5.48 -15.98
C ILE A 40 5.72 -5.30 -17.44
N PHE A 41 4.79 -4.74 -18.21
CA PHE A 41 5.07 -4.35 -19.58
C PHE A 41 6.10 -3.25 -19.60
N ARG A 42 7.19 -3.46 -20.35
CA ARG A 42 8.30 -2.52 -20.47
C ARG A 42 8.86 -2.55 -21.88
N SER A 43 9.50 -1.45 -22.27
CA SER A 43 10.35 -1.40 -23.46
C SER A 43 11.80 -1.55 -23.04
N VAL A 44 12.62 -2.24 -23.84
CA VAL A 44 14.05 -2.40 -23.59
C VAL A 44 14.82 -1.71 -24.70
N ASP A 45 15.75 -0.84 -24.35
CA ASP A 45 16.68 -0.25 -25.32
C ASP A 45 17.64 -1.35 -25.81
N LYS A 46 17.69 -1.59 -27.12
CA LYS A 46 18.50 -2.65 -27.72
C LYS A 46 20.01 -2.40 -27.64
N LYS A 47 20.44 -1.15 -27.47
CA LYS A 47 21.86 -0.77 -27.41
C LYS A 47 22.38 -0.83 -25.99
N THR A 48 21.63 -0.29 -25.02
CA THR A 48 22.07 -0.21 -23.62
C THR A 48 21.56 -1.35 -22.75
N GLY A 49 20.50 -2.04 -23.18
CA GLY A 49 19.79 -3.03 -22.35
C GLY A 49 18.89 -2.40 -21.28
N ASP A 50 18.80 -1.06 -21.22
CA ASP A 50 18.00 -0.36 -20.23
C ASP A 50 16.51 -0.66 -20.40
N SER A 51 15.83 -0.91 -19.28
CA SER A 51 14.39 -1.13 -19.23
C SER A 51 13.63 0.16 -18.94
N PHE A 52 12.51 0.38 -19.63
CA PHE A 52 11.69 1.58 -19.48
C PHE A 52 10.20 1.24 -19.35
N TYR A 53 9.53 1.92 -18.43
CA TYR A 53 8.08 1.88 -18.24
C TYR A 53 7.44 3.17 -18.76
N ASP A 54 6.36 3.06 -19.54
CA ASP A 54 5.65 4.23 -20.09
C ASP A 54 4.22 4.29 -19.53
N SER A 55 4.00 5.15 -18.54
CA SER A 55 2.69 5.33 -17.89
C SER A 55 1.70 6.18 -18.70
N ARG A 56 2.08 6.58 -19.92
CA ARG A 56 1.17 7.24 -20.88
C ARG A 56 0.36 6.23 -21.69
N VAL A 57 0.82 4.97 -21.74
CA VAL A 57 0.09 3.90 -22.44
C VAL A 57 -1.27 3.68 -21.76
N ILE A 58 -2.34 3.64 -22.54
CA ILE A 58 -3.70 3.46 -22.03
C ILE A 58 -3.79 2.10 -21.34
N GLY A 59 -4.37 2.09 -20.13
CA GLY A 59 -4.50 0.89 -19.30
C GLY A 59 -3.29 0.61 -18.39
N TYR A 60 -2.17 1.33 -18.55
CA TYR A 60 -1.01 1.12 -17.70
C TYR A 60 -1.15 1.87 -16.38
N PRO A 61 -0.76 1.27 -15.23
CA PRO A 61 -0.74 1.95 -13.93
C PRO A 61 -0.02 3.30 -13.97
N ARG A 62 -0.64 4.31 -13.37
CA ARG A 62 -0.06 5.66 -13.26
C ARG A 62 0.68 5.82 -11.95
N PHE A 63 1.60 6.77 -11.91
CA PHE A 63 2.30 7.15 -10.70
C PHE A 63 1.47 8.14 -9.89
N PHE A 64 1.14 7.78 -8.65
CA PHE A 64 0.46 8.65 -7.69
C PHE A 64 1.43 9.04 -6.57
N PRO A 65 1.40 10.28 -6.06
CA PRO A 65 2.16 10.65 -4.86
C PRO A 65 1.81 9.74 -3.67
N GLY A 66 2.74 9.50 -2.77
CA GLY A 66 2.51 8.69 -1.59
C GLY A 66 3.80 8.21 -0.96
N TYR A 67 3.71 7.17 -0.14
CA TYR A 67 4.88 6.59 0.52
C TYR A 67 4.77 5.07 0.68
N ILE A 68 5.91 4.47 0.97
CA ILE A 68 6.02 3.11 1.46
C ILE A 68 6.62 3.10 2.86
N ILE A 69 6.27 2.09 3.65
CA ILE A 69 6.95 1.76 4.90
C ILE A 69 7.61 0.40 4.69
N THR A 70 8.93 0.34 4.77
CA THR A 70 9.71 -0.89 4.68
C THR A 70 9.46 -1.80 5.90
N LEU A 71 9.89 -3.06 5.83
CA LEU A 71 9.71 -4.00 6.96
C LEU A 71 10.47 -3.61 8.23
N ASP A 72 11.54 -2.83 8.11
CA ASP A 72 12.28 -2.22 9.22
C ASP A 72 11.76 -0.83 9.61
N GLY A 73 10.66 -0.39 8.99
CA GLY A 73 9.93 0.81 9.36
C GLY A 73 10.47 2.12 8.79
N GLU A 74 11.40 2.08 7.84
CA GLU A 74 11.81 3.28 7.11
C GLU A 74 10.66 3.74 6.19
N LYS A 75 10.37 5.05 6.26
CA LYS A 75 9.37 5.68 5.40
C LYS A 75 10.06 6.28 4.18
N ILE A 76 9.62 5.90 2.99
CA ILE A 76 10.16 6.42 1.73
C ILE A 76 9.00 7.09 0.98
N GLU A 77 9.08 8.41 0.88
CA GLU A 77 8.16 9.24 0.09
C GLU A 77 8.52 9.15 -1.39
N GLY A 78 7.51 9.27 -2.25
CA GLY A 78 7.74 9.31 -3.69
C GLY A 78 6.45 9.22 -4.50
N ARG A 79 6.60 8.75 -5.72
CA ARG A 79 5.48 8.50 -6.64
C ARG A 79 5.43 7.01 -6.95
N ILE A 80 4.27 6.40 -6.78
CA ILE A 80 4.11 4.95 -6.79
C ILE A 80 3.13 4.54 -7.89
N ALA A 81 3.47 3.53 -8.68
CA ALA A 81 2.57 2.82 -9.58
C ALA A 81 2.42 1.38 -9.12
N LEU A 82 1.19 0.89 -8.97
CA LEU A 82 0.89 -0.44 -8.43
C LEU A 82 0.36 -1.38 -9.52
N PHE A 83 0.84 -2.62 -9.49
CA PHE A 83 0.56 -3.62 -10.51
C PHE A 83 -0.14 -4.83 -9.90
N ASN A 84 -1.22 -5.26 -10.55
CA ASN A 84 -1.91 -6.51 -10.25
C ASN A 84 -1.06 -7.69 -10.77
N ASN A 85 -1.42 -8.91 -10.36
CA ASN A 85 -0.95 -10.09 -11.08
C ASN A 85 -1.71 -10.20 -12.41
N GLN A 86 -1.01 -10.42 -13.53
CA GLN A 86 -1.66 -10.63 -14.83
C GLN A 86 -2.56 -11.89 -14.85
N ILE A 87 -2.38 -12.82 -13.91
CA ILE A 87 -3.14 -14.07 -13.80
C ILE A 87 -4.37 -13.95 -12.88
N ALA A 88 -4.38 -12.99 -11.95
CA ALA A 88 -5.47 -12.78 -10.98
C ALA A 88 -5.80 -11.29 -10.88
N ASP A 89 -6.89 -10.88 -11.51
CA ASP A 89 -7.22 -9.46 -11.75
C ASP A 89 -8.10 -8.85 -10.64
N TRP A 90 -7.72 -9.07 -9.38
CA TRP A 90 -8.36 -8.37 -8.27
C TRP A 90 -7.81 -6.96 -8.19
N ALA A 91 -8.62 -5.95 -8.50
CA ALA A 91 -8.22 -4.55 -8.43
C ALA A 91 -7.67 -4.16 -7.04
N PHE A 92 -8.15 -4.80 -5.97
CA PHE A 92 -7.74 -4.54 -4.59
C PHE A 92 -6.51 -5.36 -4.12
N VAL A 93 -5.90 -6.18 -5.00
CA VAL A 93 -4.68 -6.94 -4.72
C VAL A 93 -3.56 -6.52 -5.67
N LYS A 94 -2.44 -6.09 -5.12
CA LYS A 94 -1.22 -5.74 -5.88
C LYS A 94 -0.12 -6.74 -5.60
N LYS A 95 0.75 -7.00 -6.57
CA LYS A 95 1.88 -7.94 -6.42
C LYS A 95 3.24 -7.28 -6.50
N CYS A 96 3.32 -6.15 -7.18
CA CYS A 96 4.54 -5.37 -7.24
C CYS A 96 4.22 -3.91 -7.47
N MET A 97 5.27 -3.10 -7.39
CA MET A 97 5.19 -1.67 -7.64
C MET A 97 6.43 -1.16 -8.36
N LEU A 98 6.23 -0.01 -9.00
CA LEU A 98 7.32 0.91 -9.33
C LEU A 98 7.20 2.10 -8.39
N ILE A 99 8.30 2.52 -7.77
CA ILE A 99 8.37 3.78 -7.03
C ILE A 99 9.45 4.66 -7.62
N ILE A 100 9.17 5.95 -7.76
CA ILE A 100 10.18 6.97 -7.99
C ILE A 100 10.31 7.71 -6.65
N PRO A 101 11.34 7.43 -5.83
CA PRO A 101 11.55 8.13 -4.58
C PRO A 101 11.65 9.65 -4.79
N GLU A 102 11.35 10.42 -3.75
CA GLU A 102 11.62 11.86 -3.79
C GLU A 102 13.09 12.12 -4.13
N GLU A 103 13.35 13.17 -4.91
CA GLU A 103 14.68 13.57 -5.39
C GLU A 103 15.30 12.63 -6.45
N GLU A 104 14.64 11.52 -6.79
CA GLU A 104 15.09 10.57 -7.81
C GLU A 104 14.33 10.74 -9.15
N GLU A 105 14.98 10.36 -10.25
CA GLU A 105 14.39 10.39 -11.60
C GLU A 105 14.00 9.00 -12.12
N GLU A 106 14.67 7.96 -11.63
CA GLU A 106 14.48 6.58 -12.08
C GLU A 106 13.47 5.83 -11.21
N ALA A 107 12.70 4.92 -11.84
CA ALA A 107 11.73 4.09 -11.15
C ALA A 107 12.40 2.83 -10.60
N GLN A 108 12.29 2.61 -9.30
CA GLN A 108 12.74 1.40 -8.61
C GLN A 108 11.64 0.34 -8.66
N TYR A 109 11.97 -0.85 -9.18
CA TYR A 109 11.10 -2.01 -9.10
C TYR A 109 11.16 -2.63 -7.71
N ILE A 110 9.98 -2.96 -7.18
CA ILE A 110 9.84 -3.64 -5.90
C ILE A 110 8.78 -4.73 -6.04
N GLY A 111 9.20 -5.97 -5.82
CA GLY A 111 8.30 -7.13 -5.78
C GLY A 111 7.40 -7.16 -4.53
N GLY A 112 6.63 -8.25 -4.39
CA GLY A 112 5.93 -8.56 -3.15
C GLY A 112 6.92 -8.84 -2.00
N ASN A 113 6.43 -8.75 -0.75
CA ASN A 113 7.20 -9.04 0.47
C ASN A 113 8.34 -8.09 0.82
N ALA A 114 8.45 -6.93 0.16
CA ALA A 114 9.53 -5.97 0.43
C ALA A 114 9.11 -4.87 1.40
N VAL A 115 7.86 -4.44 1.36
CA VAL A 115 7.35 -3.34 2.19
C VAL A 115 6.20 -3.79 3.05
N ALA A 116 6.02 -3.18 4.22
CA ALA A 116 4.90 -3.46 5.11
C ALA A 116 3.62 -2.72 4.68
N VAL A 117 3.76 -1.44 4.30
CA VAL A 117 2.63 -0.56 3.97
C VAL A 117 2.94 0.24 2.71
N ILE A 118 1.91 0.45 1.89
CA ILE A 118 1.90 1.37 0.76
C ILE A 118 0.76 2.36 0.98
N GLN A 119 1.01 3.64 0.77
CA GLN A 119 -0.02 4.67 0.71
C GLN A 119 0.08 5.39 -0.64
N GLN A 120 -1.05 5.58 -1.31
CA GLN A 120 -1.17 6.40 -2.52
C GLN A 120 -2.22 7.49 -2.33
N GLN A 121 -1.85 8.73 -2.66
CA GLN A 121 -2.74 9.87 -2.74
C GLN A 121 -3.44 9.82 -4.09
N GLN A 122 -4.64 9.23 -4.11
CA GLN A 122 -5.49 9.22 -5.30
C GLN A 122 -6.44 10.42 -5.28
N LYS A 123 -7.13 10.68 -6.41
CA LYS A 123 -7.89 11.93 -6.64
C LYS A 123 -8.88 12.32 -5.53
N LYS A 124 -9.43 11.34 -4.80
CA LYS A 124 -10.51 11.56 -3.82
C LYS A 124 -10.12 11.18 -2.40
N GLU A 125 -9.07 10.39 -2.23
CA GLU A 125 -8.72 9.80 -0.94
C GLU A 125 -7.30 9.23 -0.94
N ASN A 126 -6.81 8.97 0.27
CA ASN A 126 -5.60 8.20 0.48
C ASN A 126 -5.97 6.72 0.49
N VAL A 127 -5.44 5.97 -0.47
CA VAL A 127 -5.60 4.52 -0.55
C VAL A 127 -4.40 3.87 0.12
N TYR A 128 -4.64 2.84 0.94
CA TYR A 128 -3.61 2.13 1.68
C TYR A 128 -3.60 0.66 1.28
N TYR A 129 -2.42 0.05 1.25
CA TYR A 129 -2.26 -1.38 1.04
C TYR A 129 -1.32 -1.96 2.09
N ASP A 130 -1.67 -3.13 2.61
CA ASP A 130 -0.86 -3.87 3.58
C ASP A 130 -0.21 -5.08 2.95
N LEU A 131 1.00 -5.40 3.40
CA LEU A 131 1.62 -6.69 3.09
C LEU A 131 0.72 -7.83 3.58
N TYR A 132 0.31 -8.68 2.64
CA TYR A 132 -0.51 -9.86 2.86
C TYR A 132 -0.17 -10.93 1.82
N GLU A 133 0.21 -12.14 2.26
CA GLU A 133 0.40 -13.34 1.41
C GLU A 133 1.22 -13.12 0.11
N GLY A 134 2.42 -12.56 0.20
CA GLY A 134 3.24 -12.38 -1.00
C GLY A 134 2.86 -11.17 -1.86
N GLY A 135 1.90 -10.35 -1.43
CA GLY A 135 1.40 -9.19 -2.17
C GLY A 135 0.95 -8.07 -1.24
N TYR A 136 0.13 -7.16 -1.77
CA TYR A 136 -0.37 -6.00 -1.05
C TYR A 136 -1.89 -5.94 -1.19
N LEU A 137 -2.59 -5.94 -0.06
CA LEU A 137 -4.05 -5.95 0.01
C LEU A 137 -4.57 -4.55 0.36
N GLU A 138 -5.49 -4.04 -0.44
CA GLU A 138 -6.09 -2.72 -0.23
C GLU A 138 -6.91 -2.67 1.08
N ARG A 139 -6.80 -1.56 1.80
CA ARG A 139 -7.63 -1.25 2.97
C ARG A 139 -8.89 -0.53 2.52
N LEU A 140 -10.05 -1.07 2.89
CA LEU A 140 -11.35 -0.41 2.83
C LEU A 140 -11.50 0.59 3.98
N VAL A 141 -10.97 0.25 5.15
CA VAL A 141 -10.95 1.13 6.33
C VAL A 141 -9.58 1.05 6.98
N SER A 142 -9.01 2.21 7.30
CA SER A 142 -7.76 2.33 8.05
C SER A 142 -8.04 2.77 9.49
N GLY A 143 -7.24 2.31 10.45
CA GLY A 143 -7.33 2.67 11.85
C GLY A 143 -6.78 1.58 12.75
N LYS A 144 -7.23 1.53 14.01
CA LYS A 144 -6.91 0.44 14.95
C LYS A 144 -7.48 -0.90 14.47
N LEU A 145 -8.63 -0.83 13.81
CA LEU A 145 -9.18 -1.92 13.04
C LEU A 145 -8.97 -1.61 11.56
N ARG A 146 -8.25 -2.48 10.86
CA ARG A 146 -8.09 -2.38 9.41
C ARG A 146 -9.05 -3.36 8.74
N LEU A 147 -9.81 -2.90 7.77
CA LEU A 147 -10.76 -3.74 7.03
C LEU A 147 -10.28 -3.89 5.58
N SER A 148 -10.26 -5.11 5.07
CA SER A 148 -9.95 -5.43 3.67
C SER A 148 -10.91 -6.50 3.13
N TYR A 149 -11.04 -6.62 1.81
CA TYR A 149 -11.67 -7.79 1.22
C TYR A 149 -10.80 -9.03 1.39
N ASN A 150 -11.40 -10.20 1.58
CA ASN A 150 -10.67 -11.47 1.56
C ASN A 150 -10.39 -11.89 0.10
N PRO A 151 -9.13 -11.92 -0.37
CA PRO A 151 -8.81 -12.38 -1.72
C PRO A 151 -9.00 -13.88 -1.93
N ASN A 152 -9.13 -14.64 -0.83
CA ASN A 152 -9.30 -16.09 -0.83
C ASN A 152 -10.74 -16.49 -0.45
N ALA A 153 -11.73 -15.64 -0.77
CA ALA A 153 -13.14 -15.92 -0.47
C ALA A 153 -13.58 -17.26 -1.06
N ASN A 154 -14.45 -17.98 -0.35
CA ASN A 154 -14.91 -19.33 -0.73
C ASN A 154 -13.80 -20.40 -0.86
N THR A 155 -12.62 -20.19 -0.27
CA THR A 155 -11.55 -21.21 -0.22
C THR A 155 -11.38 -21.78 1.18
N SER A 156 -10.84 -23.00 1.28
CA SER A 156 -10.51 -23.64 2.56
C SER A 156 -9.15 -23.20 3.14
N ARG A 157 -8.58 -22.10 2.65
CA ARG A 157 -7.26 -21.63 3.07
C ARG A 157 -7.31 -21.09 4.50
N LYS A 158 -6.23 -21.32 5.26
CA LYS A 158 -6.03 -20.66 6.54
C LYS A 158 -5.84 -19.16 6.30
N VAL A 159 -6.44 -18.35 7.18
CA VAL A 159 -6.28 -16.90 7.18
C VAL A 159 -4.84 -16.58 7.59
N SER A 160 -4.16 -15.76 6.80
CA SER A 160 -2.82 -15.27 7.14
C SER A 160 -2.91 -14.04 8.04
N GLU A 161 -1.85 -13.80 8.81
CA GLU A 161 -1.75 -12.59 9.65
C GLU A 161 -1.15 -11.42 8.86
N PHE A 162 -1.61 -10.20 9.14
CA PHE A 162 -1.03 -8.99 8.58
C PHE A 162 0.24 -8.58 9.34
N VAL A 163 1.09 -7.80 8.70
CA VAL A 163 2.22 -7.16 9.39
C VAL A 163 1.70 -6.09 10.35
N SER A 164 1.95 -6.31 11.65
CA SER A 164 1.54 -5.39 12.72
C SER A 164 2.47 -4.18 12.82
N GLN A 165 1.96 -3.06 13.34
CA GLN A 165 2.83 -1.93 13.67
C GLN A 165 3.87 -2.29 14.74
N SER A 166 3.50 -3.13 15.72
CA SER A 166 4.42 -3.59 16.78
C SER A 166 5.58 -4.42 16.25
N PHE A 167 5.37 -5.21 15.19
CA PHE A 167 6.43 -5.93 14.49
C PHE A 167 7.40 -4.96 13.83
N ILE A 168 6.88 -3.95 13.12
CA ILE A 168 7.70 -2.91 12.48
C ILE A 168 8.53 -2.16 13.52
N ASP A 169 7.91 -1.76 14.64
CA ASP A 169 8.59 -1.02 15.71
C ASP A 169 9.69 -1.87 16.38
N SER A 170 9.46 -3.17 16.56
CA SER A 170 10.47 -4.13 17.04
C SER A 170 11.64 -4.28 16.06
N MET A 171 11.33 -4.42 14.77
CA MET A 171 12.36 -4.50 13.73
C MET A 171 13.21 -3.24 13.68
N ARG A 172 12.59 -2.06 13.81
CA ARG A 172 13.29 -0.78 13.87
C ARG A 172 14.22 -0.70 15.08
N ALA A 173 13.76 -1.11 16.26
CA ALA A 173 14.55 -1.06 17.50
C ALA A 173 15.79 -1.98 17.46
N ASN A 174 15.70 -3.11 16.76
CA ASN A 174 16.77 -4.12 16.70
C ASN A 174 17.77 -3.89 15.55
N THR A 175 17.57 -2.88 14.71
CA THR A 175 18.33 -2.71 13.47
C THR A 175 19.26 -1.50 13.51
N ALA A 176 20.57 -1.73 13.56
CA ALA A 176 21.60 -0.72 13.31
C ALA A 176 22.03 -0.78 11.83
N ARG A 177 21.29 -0.11 10.93
CA ARG A 177 21.58 -0.13 9.48
C ARG A 177 21.74 1.27 8.89
N LYS A 178 22.55 1.32 7.83
CA LYS A 178 22.64 2.43 6.89
C LYS A 178 21.25 2.64 6.27
N SER A 179 20.75 3.87 6.24
CA SER A 179 19.39 4.16 5.73
C SER A 179 19.24 3.71 4.27
N VAL A 180 18.04 3.30 3.87
CA VAL A 180 17.71 3.00 2.47
C VAL A 180 17.99 4.22 1.61
N LYS A 181 17.69 5.43 2.10
CA LYS A 181 18.05 6.69 1.40
C LYS A 181 19.55 6.82 1.13
N GLU A 182 20.42 6.45 2.06
CA GLU A 182 21.87 6.47 1.80
C GLU A 182 22.32 5.36 0.84
N SER A 183 21.66 4.20 0.87
CA SER A 183 21.96 3.10 -0.07
C SER A 183 21.56 3.44 -1.51
N LEU A 184 20.46 4.17 -1.69
CA LEU A 184 20.07 4.73 -3.00
C LEU A 184 21.12 5.69 -3.54
N LYS A 185 21.67 6.57 -2.69
CA LYS A 185 22.76 7.50 -3.07
C LYS A 185 24.04 6.77 -3.48
N ASP A 186 24.29 5.58 -2.95
CA ASP A 186 25.40 4.72 -3.36
C ASP A 186 25.12 3.96 -4.68
N GLY A 187 23.95 4.18 -5.31
CA GLY A 187 23.56 3.55 -6.57
C GLY A 187 22.98 2.13 -6.42
N LYS A 188 22.67 1.68 -5.20
CA LYS A 188 21.98 0.40 -4.99
C LYS A 188 20.50 0.54 -5.29
N SER A 189 19.88 -0.51 -5.80
CA SER A 189 18.43 -0.53 -5.98
C SER A 189 17.71 -0.57 -4.63
N LEU A 190 16.45 -0.14 -4.62
CA LEU A 190 15.64 -0.21 -3.40
C LEU A 190 15.46 -1.65 -2.93
N GLN A 191 15.29 -2.58 -3.87
CA GLN A 191 15.12 -3.99 -3.57
C GLN A 191 16.38 -4.63 -2.96
N GLU A 192 17.58 -4.16 -3.29
CA GLU A 192 18.83 -4.58 -2.64
C GLU A 192 19.03 -3.92 -1.27
N SER A 193 18.53 -2.69 -1.12
CA SER A 193 18.69 -1.87 0.08
C SER A 193 17.73 -2.28 1.19
N ILE A 194 16.50 -2.62 0.81
CA ILE A 194 15.53 -3.26 1.70
C ILE A 194 16.04 -4.68 1.92
N GLN A 195 16.54 -4.97 3.11
CA GLN A 195 16.74 -6.36 3.48
C GLN A 195 15.38 -7.03 3.44
N VAL A 196 15.15 -7.87 2.44
CA VAL A 196 14.02 -8.79 2.38
C VAL A 196 14.23 -9.75 3.55
N ALA A 197 13.84 -9.31 4.74
CA ALA A 197 13.97 -10.04 5.97
C ALA A 197 13.12 -11.29 5.81
N ALA A 198 13.78 -12.41 5.51
CA ALA A 198 13.43 -13.81 5.79
C ALA A 198 11.95 -14.26 5.77
N LEU A 199 11.04 -13.54 5.10
CA LEU A 199 9.67 -13.97 4.86
C LEU A 199 9.54 -14.73 3.54
N LYS A 200 10.68 -15.04 2.91
CA LYS A 200 10.76 -15.81 1.65
C LYS A 200 10.14 -17.21 1.77
N ASP A 201 10.14 -17.80 2.96
CA ASP A 201 9.78 -19.21 3.13
C ASP A 201 8.38 -19.46 3.74
N GLU A 202 7.68 -18.43 4.24
CA GLU A 202 6.36 -18.62 4.91
C GLU A 202 5.18 -17.88 4.26
N LEU A 203 5.41 -16.92 3.35
CA LEU A 203 4.31 -16.18 2.72
C LEU A 203 3.87 -16.89 1.43
N ILE A 204 2.90 -17.81 1.60
CA ILE A 204 2.17 -18.47 0.50
C ILE A 204 1.64 -17.40 -0.46
N ASN A 205 1.87 -17.57 -1.75
CA ASN A 205 1.33 -16.68 -2.78
C ASN A 205 -0.20 -16.66 -2.74
N ILE A 206 -0.79 -15.45 -2.68
CA ILE A 206 -2.22 -15.24 -3.02
C ILE A 206 -2.51 -16.02 -4.30
N GLY A 207 -3.34 -17.06 -4.16
CA GLY A 207 -3.72 -17.92 -5.28
C GLY A 207 -4.64 -17.14 -6.21
N ALA A 208 -4.58 -17.43 -7.50
CA ALA A 208 -5.60 -16.97 -8.44
C ALA A 208 -6.91 -17.73 -8.11
N ALA A 209 -7.72 -17.19 -7.21
CA ALA A 209 -9.06 -17.70 -6.95
C ALA A 209 -10.08 -16.95 -7.82
N VAL A 210 -10.99 -17.75 -8.36
CA VAL A 210 -12.13 -17.46 -9.24
C VAL A 210 -12.97 -16.31 -8.67
N GLU A 211 -13.68 -15.62 -9.58
CA GLU A 211 -14.71 -14.60 -9.33
C GLU A 211 -15.27 -14.60 -7.89
N ILE A 212 -15.08 -13.52 -7.12
CA ILE A 212 -15.67 -13.30 -5.80
C ILE A 212 -17.18 -13.16 -6.00
N VAL A 213 -17.87 -14.30 -5.99
CA VAL A 213 -19.33 -14.36 -6.00
C VAL A 213 -19.89 -13.87 -4.65
N ASP A 214 -19.14 -14.06 -3.56
CA ASP A 214 -19.50 -13.63 -2.22
C ASP A 214 -18.44 -12.72 -1.59
N LYS A 215 -18.82 -11.49 -1.26
CA LYS A 215 -17.95 -10.55 -0.53
C LYS A 215 -17.68 -11.12 0.86
N GLU A 216 -16.42 -11.40 1.17
CA GLU A 216 -15.91 -11.71 2.50
C GLU A 216 -14.88 -10.66 2.92
N TYR A 217 -14.69 -10.48 4.22
CA TYR A 217 -13.81 -9.47 4.77
C TYR A 217 -12.76 -10.06 5.72
N LEU A 218 -11.61 -9.41 5.74
CA LEU A 218 -10.57 -9.58 6.75
C LEU A 218 -10.57 -8.33 7.62
N LEU A 219 -10.74 -8.51 8.93
CA LEU A 219 -10.67 -7.45 9.93
C LEU A 219 -9.44 -7.67 10.80
N TYR A 220 -8.41 -6.86 10.60
CA TYR A 220 -7.20 -6.90 11.40
C TYR A 220 -7.30 -5.97 12.60
N ASP A 221 -7.01 -6.48 13.79
CA ASP A 221 -6.98 -5.73 15.05
C ASP A 221 -5.52 -5.40 15.42
N GLU A 222 -5.12 -4.13 15.27
CA GLU A 222 -3.76 -3.67 15.60
C GLU A 222 -3.34 -4.01 17.01
N GLN A 223 -4.28 -3.87 17.96
CA GLN A 223 -3.96 -3.98 19.38
C GLN A 223 -3.65 -5.42 19.77
N LYS A 224 -4.30 -6.37 19.08
CA LYS A 224 -4.14 -7.80 19.33
C LYS A 224 -3.19 -8.47 18.35
N ALA A 225 -2.88 -7.82 17.24
CA ALA A 225 -2.17 -8.39 16.10
C ALA A 225 -2.82 -9.69 15.62
N THR A 226 -4.15 -9.67 15.44
CA THR A 226 -4.95 -10.83 15.01
C THR A 226 -5.90 -10.45 13.88
N THR A 227 -6.04 -11.34 12.90
CA THR A 227 -7.07 -11.23 11.85
C THR A 227 -8.34 -11.99 12.19
N LEU A 228 -9.49 -11.32 12.10
CA LEU A 228 -10.80 -11.95 12.09
C LEU A 228 -11.35 -12.05 10.66
N TRP A 229 -11.68 -13.26 10.24
CA TRP A 229 -12.40 -13.50 8.98
C TRP A 229 -13.90 -13.34 9.17
N ILE A 230 -14.52 -12.50 8.34
CA ILE A 230 -15.94 -12.15 8.40
C ILE A 230 -16.61 -12.57 7.10
N THR A 231 -17.63 -13.40 7.23
CA THR A 231 -18.51 -13.89 6.16
C THR A 231 -19.94 -13.49 6.46
N LYS A 232 -20.87 -13.71 5.51
CA LYS A 232 -22.30 -13.52 5.76
C LYS A 232 -22.82 -14.37 6.93
N THR A 233 -22.25 -15.55 7.17
CA THR A 233 -22.75 -16.49 8.19
C THR A 233 -22.33 -16.12 9.60
N ASN A 234 -21.17 -15.49 9.79
CA ASN A 234 -20.69 -15.08 11.11
C ASN A 234 -20.81 -13.57 11.38
N TYR A 235 -21.29 -12.79 10.40
CA TYR A 235 -21.28 -11.32 10.44
C TYR A 235 -21.89 -10.72 11.71
N GLU A 236 -23.13 -11.10 12.05
CA GLU A 236 -23.85 -10.49 13.16
C GLU A 236 -23.09 -10.67 14.48
N GLN A 237 -22.64 -11.90 14.74
CA GLN A 237 -21.85 -12.24 15.93
C GLN A 237 -20.50 -11.50 15.94
N ALA A 238 -19.79 -11.51 14.81
CA ALA A 238 -18.49 -10.88 14.67
C ALA A 238 -18.57 -9.36 14.94
N ILE A 239 -19.53 -8.67 14.32
CA ILE A 239 -19.71 -7.22 14.49
C ILE A 239 -20.18 -6.86 15.90
N GLN A 240 -21.10 -7.62 16.50
CA GLN A 240 -21.48 -7.40 17.89
C GLN A 240 -20.28 -7.54 18.84
N GLN A 241 -19.46 -8.58 18.65
CA GLN A 241 -18.29 -8.82 19.47
C GLN A 241 -17.21 -7.75 19.28
N VAL A 242 -16.99 -7.30 18.05
CA VAL A 242 -15.99 -6.27 17.74
C VAL A 242 -16.43 -4.91 18.30
N LEU A 243 -17.63 -4.44 17.92
CA LEU A 243 -18.10 -3.12 18.31
C LEU A 243 -18.45 -3.04 19.80
N GLY A 244 -18.87 -4.15 20.42
CA GLY A 244 -19.14 -4.22 21.86
C GLY A 244 -17.92 -4.00 22.75
N ARG A 245 -16.70 -4.02 22.18
CA ARG A 245 -15.47 -3.62 22.90
C ARG A 245 -15.34 -2.11 23.05
N CYS A 246 -16.16 -1.32 22.37
CA CYS A 246 -16.13 0.13 22.41
C CYS A 246 -17.12 0.69 23.43
N PRO A 247 -16.65 1.29 24.54
CA PRO A 247 -17.53 1.88 25.54
C PRO A 247 -18.37 3.03 25.01
N SER A 248 -17.92 3.70 23.95
CA SER A 248 -18.56 4.85 23.34
C SER A 248 -19.63 4.51 22.29
N MET A 249 -19.85 3.21 22.00
CA MET A 249 -20.91 2.75 21.11
C MET A 249 -22.05 2.13 21.92
N ASP A 250 -23.26 2.64 21.76
CA ASP A 250 -24.44 2.09 22.42
C ASP A 250 -24.96 0.81 21.74
N GLU A 251 -25.67 -0.01 22.51
CA GLU A 251 -26.17 -1.30 22.07
C GLU A 251 -27.09 -1.21 20.84
N LYS A 252 -27.88 -0.14 20.71
CA LYS A 252 -28.80 0.04 19.58
C LYS A 252 -28.02 0.29 18.30
N THR A 253 -26.97 1.12 18.35
CA THR A 253 -26.06 1.36 17.23
C THR A 253 -25.35 0.07 16.81
N ILE A 254 -24.81 -0.68 17.78
CA ILE A 254 -24.13 -1.96 17.51
C ILE A 254 -25.07 -2.96 16.82
N LYS A 255 -26.28 -3.15 17.36
CA LYS A 255 -27.31 -4.02 16.74
C LYS A 255 -27.73 -3.54 15.36
N GLY A 256 -27.77 -2.23 15.14
CA GLY A 256 -28.07 -1.63 13.84
C GLY A 256 -27.06 -2.01 12.77
N TYR A 257 -25.76 -1.93 13.09
CA TYR A 257 -24.69 -2.35 12.19
C TYR A 257 -24.65 -3.87 12.00
N ALA A 258 -24.75 -4.64 13.09
CA ALA A 258 -24.65 -6.10 13.04
C ALA A 258 -25.69 -6.81 12.16
N ARG A 259 -26.78 -6.12 11.80
CA ARG A 259 -27.83 -6.64 10.90
C ARG A 259 -27.59 -6.34 9.42
N LYS A 260 -26.62 -5.49 9.08
CA LYS A 260 -26.44 -4.95 7.72
C LYS A 260 -25.04 -5.24 7.19
N TYR A 261 -24.87 -6.38 6.51
CA TYR A 261 -23.59 -6.83 5.96
C TYR A 261 -22.88 -5.77 5.09
N ASP A 262 -23.66 -5.03 4.31
CA ASP A 262 -23.21 -3.95 3.43
C ASP A 262 -22.69 -2.71 4.17
N LYS A 263 -22.94 -2.61 5.48
CA LYS A 263 -22.54 -1.49 6.35
C LYS A 263 -21.29 -1.76 7.18
N ILE A 264 -20.55 -2.82 6.88
CA ILE A 264 -19.32 -3.15 7.62
C ILE A 264 -18.27 -2.02 7.55
N ALA A 265 -18.05 -1.38 6.41
CA ALA A 265 -17.08 -0.30 6.29
C ALA A 265 -17.48 0.90 7.16
N ASP A 266 -18.75 1.29 7.14
CA ASP A 266 -19.30 2.35 7.98
C ASP A 266 -19.15 2.00 9.48
N ALA A 267 -19.44 0.74 9.85
CA ALA A 267 -19.34 0.26 11.22
C ALA A 267 -17.89 0.33 11.76
N ILE A 268 -16.92 -0.13 10.98
CA ILE A 268 -15.51 -0.13 11.37
C ILE A 268 -14.93 1.30 11.35
N THR A 269 -15.39 2.15 10.43
CA THR A 269 -15.04 3.58 10.42
C THR A 269 -15.49 4.26 11.70
N GLU A 270 -16.77 4.10 12.07
CA GLU A 270 -17.31 4.68 13.29
C GLU A 270 -16.61 4.15 14.54
N TYR A 271 -16.28 2.86 14.58
CA TYR A 271 -15.46 2.28 15.65
C TYR A 271 -14.10 2.98 15.75
N ASN A 272 -13.36 3.11 14.64
CA ASN A 272 -12.06 3.74 14.64
C ASN A 272 -12.11 5.22 15.07
N GLU A 273 -13.20 5.92 14.78
CA GLU A 273 -13.42 7.32 15.18
C GLU A 273 -13.76 7.46 16.68
N LYS A 274 -14.63 6.60 17.20
CA LYS A 274 -15.17 6.71 18.57
C LYS A 274 -14.32 5.99 19.62
N CYS A 275 -13.59 4.94 19.25
CA CYS A 275 -13.00 3.98 20.19
C CYS A 275 -11.48 4.17 20.34
N LYS A 276 -11.08 5.42 20.63
CA LYS A 276 -9.68 5.83 20.81
C LYS A 276 -9.02 5.26 22.05
#